data_AF-A0A8C7JNZ3-F1
#
_entry.id   AF-A0A8C7JNZ3-F1
#
_cell.length_a   1.000
_cell.length_b   1.000
_cell.length_c   1.000
_cell.angle_alpha   90.00
_cell.angle_beta   90.00
_cell.angle_gamma   90.00
#
_symmetry.space_group_name_H-M   'P 1'
#
loop_
_entity.id
_entity.type
_entity.pdbx_description
1 polymer ?
#
loop_
_entity_poly.entity_id
_entity_poly.type
_entity_poly.pdbx_seq_one_letter_code
_entity_poly.pdbx_strand_id
1 'polypeptide(L)'
;MRRFMSSLKWPRTRTGTGILSPQPEENPYWWNANMVFIPYCSSDAWSGASAKTDQSDYAFMGSVIIKEVVNELLTKGLDSAKVLLLAGSSAGGTGVLLNVDRVAEHLESRGQGEIQVRGLADSGWFLDNKQYRSTDCHSTISCDPTEAIRRGIRYWGSVVPESCRQTHIGEEWNCFFGYKVYPTLKSPVFVVQWLFDEAQLTVDNIHLTGHPVHEGQWRYIQNLGNELRNTLKDVPALFAPACLSHEVITRNYWMDIQVKGTSLPRALHCWDRASSPRRCPLRLIDSCPWPHCNPTCPTIRDQITGQEMSVIQFLKHMGFDVAKMAQQQGLNSKQQD
;
A
#
# COMPACT_ATOMS: atom_id res chain seq x y z
N MET A 1 7.35 -2.50 -19.21
CA MET A 1 7.76 -1.99 -17.88
C MET A 1 8.93 -0.99 -17.87
N ARG A 2 9.62 -0.70 -18.99
CA ARG A 2 10.79 0.21 -19.04
C ARG A 2 10.64 1.58 -18.32
N ARG A 3 9.42 2.12 -18.23
CA ARG A 3 9.12 3.36 -17.50
C ARG A 3 9.49 3.33 -16.00
N PHE A 4 9.54 2.14 -15.41
CA PHE A 4 9.88 1.90 -14.00
C PHE A 4 11.40 1.68 -13.79
N MET A 5 12.20 1.86 -14.83
CA MET A 5 13.66 1.66 -14.80
C MET A 5 14.42 2.80 -15.52
N SER A 6 13.71 3.81 -16.04
CA SER A 6 14.33 4.87 -16.83
C SER A 6 13.41 6.09 -16.94
N SER A 7 14.01 7.27 -16.83
CA SER A 7 13.35 8.57 -17.03
C SER A 7 13.30 9.03 -18.49
N LEU A 8 13.93 8.33 -19.43
CA LEU A 8 14.08 8.74 -20.84
C LEU A 8 12.76 9.05 -21.57
N LYS A 9 11.66 8.44 -21.13
CA LYS A 9 10.33 8.61 -21.73
C LYS A 9 9.31 9.22 -20.77
N TRP A 10 9.76 9.86 -19.69
CA TRP A 10 8.84 10.52 -18.79
C TRP A 10 8.22 11.76 -19.46
N PRO A 11 6.90 11.97 -19.31
CA PRO A 11 6.29 13.20 -19.77
C PRO A 11 6.82 14.38 -18.94
N ARG A 12 6.83 15.57 -19.53
CA ARG A 12 7.26 16.80 -18.84
C ARG A 12 6.31 17.20 -17.70
N THR A 13 5.04 16.83 -17.81
CA THR A 13 4.00 17.15 -16.84
C THR A 13 3.20 15.91 -16.51
N ARG A 14 2.61 15.90 -15.32
CA ARG A 14 1.71 14.86 -14.85
C ARG A 14 0.58 15.50 -14.07
N THR A 15 -0.66 15.12 -14.36
CA THR A 15 -1.83 15.55 -13.60
C THR A 15 -1.86 14.81 -12.27
N GLY A 16 -1.97 15.55 -11.16
CA GLY A 16 -2.20 14.97 -9.84
C GLY A 16 -3.62 14.44 -9.71
N THR A 17 -3.78 13.29 -9.08
CA THR A 17 -5.06 12.60 -8.85
C THR A 17 -5.15 12.12 -7.41
N GLY A 18 -6.37 11.88 -6.93
CA GLY A 18 -6.65 11.54 -5.53
C GLY A 18 -6.05 12.56 -4.57
N ILE A 19 -5.24 12.09 -3.63
CA ILE A 19 -4.51 12.91 -2.65
C ILE A 19 -3.58 13.96 -3.27
N LEU A 20 -3.16 13.79 -4.53
CA LEU A 20 -2.32 14.75 -5.26
C LEU A 20 -3.14 15.73 -6.11
N SER A 21 -4.47 15.59 -6.16
CA SER A 21 -5.32 16.47 -6.96
C SER A 21 -5.37 17.87 -6.35
N PRO A 22 -5.28 18.93 -7.18
CA PRO A 22 -5.47 20.31 -6.73
C PRO A 22 -6.95 20.71 -6.66
N GLN A 23 -7.87 19.81 -7.01
CA GLN A 23 -9.31 20.09 -7.00
C GLN A 23 -9.90 19.74 -5.61
N PRO A 24 -10.54 20.68 -4.90
CA PRO A 24 -11.17 20.40 -3.60
C PRO A 24 -12.23 19.29 -3.67
N GLU A 25 -12.88 19.12 -4.81
CA GLU A 25 -13.89 18.09 -5.04
C GLU A 25 -13.29 16.68 -5.08
N GLU A 26 -12.01 16.55 -5.41
CA GLU A 26 -11.27 15.27 -5.43
C GLU A 26 -10.36 15.12 -4.21
N ASN A 27 -9.90 16.23 -3.61
CA ASN A 27 -8.99 16.27 -2.48
C ASN A 27 -9.45 17.28 -1.42
N PRO A 28 -10.44 16.92 -0.58
CA PRO A 28 -11.17 17.89 0.22
C PRO A 28 -10.35 18.63 1.28
N TYR A 29 -9.23 18.06 1.73
CA TYR A 29 -8.46 18.60 2.86
C TYR A 29 -7.07 19.11 2.48
N TRP A 30 -6.42 18.49 1.49
CA TRP A 30 -5.02 18.80 1.14
C TRP A 30 -4.85 19.28 -0.30
N TRP A 31 -5.92 19.65 -1.02
CA TRP A 31 -5.85 20.15 -2.41
C TRP A 31 -4.88 21.32 -2.60
N ASN A 32 -4.69 22.14 -1.57
CA ASN A 32 -3.82 23.32 -1.60
C ASN A 32 -2.42 23.08 -1.01
N ALA A 33 -2.02 21.82 -0.79
CA ALA A 33 -0.66 21.48 -0.39
C ALA A 33 0.33 21.61 -1.55
N ASN A 34 1.62 21.72 -1.25
CA ASN A 34 2.67 21.59 -2.26
C ASN A 34 2.77 20.11 -2.69
N MET A 35 2.44 19.81 -3.95
CA MET A 35 2.39 18.45 -4.46
C MET A 35 3.70 18.05 -5.14
N VAL A 36 4.27 16.92 -4.73
CA VAL A 36 5.46 16.32 -5.34
C VAL A 36 5.17 14.86 -5.68
N PHE A 37 5.41 14.49 -6.94
CA PHE A 37 5.35 13.10 -7.38
C PHE A 37 6.75 12.64 -7.77
N ILE A 38 7.27 11.63 -7.07
CA ILE A 38 8.58 11.02 -7.37
C ILE A 38 8.32 9.71 -8.12
N PRO A 39 8.61 9.62 -9.43
CA PRO A 39 8.34 8.39 -10.16
C PRO A 39 9.32 7.29 -9.74
N TYR A 40 8.81 6.08 -9.55
CA TYR A 40 9.62 4.91 -9.20
C TYR A 40 10.43 4.42 -10.41
N CYS A 41 11.74 4.67 -10.41
CA CYS A 41 12.68 4.21 -11.45
C CYS A 41 13.77 3.26 -10.95
N SER A 42 13.81 2.97 -9.66
CA SER A 42 14.93 2.25 -9.04
C SER A 42 14.71 0.75 -8.93
N SER A 43 13.46 0.26 -8.99
CA SER A 43 13.13 -1.19 -8.93
C SER A 43 13.61 -1.91 -7.65
N ASP A 44 13.85 -1.17 -6.56
CA ASP A 44 14.44 -1.63 -5.29
C ASP A 44 13.56 -1.35 -4.06
N ALA A 45 12.25 -1.17 -4.26
CA ALA A 45 11.28 -0.78 -3.23
C ALA A 45 11.72 0.44 -2.39
N TRP A 46 12.44 1.37 -3.01
CA TRP A 46 12.98 2.59 -2.40
C TRP A 46 14.07 2.33 -1.34
N SER A 47 14.70 1.17 -1.36
CA SER A 47 15.68 0.77 -0.35
C SER A 47 17.14 0.91 -0.82
N GLY A 48 17.40 0.89 -2.12
CA GLY A 48 18.75 0.80 -2.65
C GLY A 48 19.59 2.06 -2.43
N ALA A 49 20.88 1.85 -2.21
CA ALA A 49 21.90 2.89 -2.13
C ALA A 49 23.14 2.58 -3.00
N SER A 50 23.01 1.70 -3.99
CA SER A 50 24.08 1.27 -4.89
C SER A 50 24.03 2.00 -6.23
N ALA A 51 25.08 2.77 -6.51
CA ALA A 51 25.29 3.37 -7.83
C ALA A 51 25.67 2.31 -8.88
N LYS A 52 25.48 2.64 -10.16
CA LYS A 52 25.97 1.81 -11.26
C LYS A 52 27.51 1.81 -11.26
N THR A 53 28.11 0.65 -11.44
CA THR A 53 29.56 0.45 -11.64
C THR A 53 29.81 -0.28 -12.96
N ASP A 54 31.06 -0.42 -13.37
CA ASP A 54 31.43 -1.23 -14.55
C ASP A 54 31.06 -2.71 -14.38
N GLN A 55 30.80 -3.14 -13.14
CA GLN A 55 30.48 -4.52 -12.77
C GLN A 55 28.98 -4.72 -12.52
N SER A 56 28.16 -3.66 -12.59
CA SER A 56 26.72 -3.74 -12.38
C SER A 56 25.93 -3.21 -13.58
N ASP A 57 24.89 -3.95 -13.98
CA ASP A 57 24.06 -3.57 -15.12
C ASP A 57 23.12 -2.39 -14.81
N TYR A 58 22.71 -2.27 -13.54
CA TYR A 58 21.70 -1.33 -13.05
C TYR A 58 22.19 -0.57 -11.80
N ALA A 59 21.61 0.62 -11.59
CA ALA A 59 21.71 1.35 -10.34
C ALA A 59 20.44 1.11 -9.51
N PHE A 60 20.62 0.86 -8.22
CA PHE A 60 19.54 0.71 -7.24
C PHE A 60 19.70 1.82 -6.20
N MET A 61 19.05 2.95 -6.44
CA MET A 61 19.30 4.19 -5.70
C MET A 61 18.02 4.79 -5.10
N GLY A 62 16.99 3.98 -4.86
CA GLY A 62 15.69 4.47 -4.40
C GLY A 62 15.76 5.30 -3.11
N SER A 63 16.54 4.86 -2.12
CA SER A 63 16.69 5.62 -0.87
C SER A 63 17.47 6.92 -1.08
N VAL A 64 18.46 6.88 -1.96
CA VAL A 64 19.26 8.06 -2.36
C VAL A 64 18.41 9.07 -3.13
N ILE A 65 17.55 8.60 -4.05
CA ILE A 65 16.64 9.46 -4.82
C ILE A 65 15.73 10.25 -3.87
N ILE A 66 15.14 9.63 -2.85
CA ILE A 66 14.30 10.32 -1.86
C ILE A 66 15.11 11.42 -1.17
N LYS A 67 16.32 11.10 -0.69
CA LYS A 67 17.21 12.05 -0.02
C LYS A 67 17.54 13.25 -0.92
N GLU A 68 17.90 13.01 -2.18
CA GLU A 68 18.28 14.10 -3.10
C GLU A 68 17.07 14.95 -3.52
N VAL A 69 15.88 14.37 -3.68
CA VAL A 69 14.65 15.15 -3.87
C VAL A 69 14.39 16.07 -2.68
N VAL A 70 14.55 15.58 -1.44
CA VAL A 70 14.41 16.43 -0.25
C VAL A 70 15.46 17.57 -0.25
N ASN A 71 16.72 17.28 -0.60
CA ASN A 71 17.76 18.31 -0.72
C ASN A 71 17.38 19.40 -1.72
N GLU A 72 16.90 19.03 -2.90
CA GLU A 72 16.49 20.00 -3.91
C GLU A 72 15.26 20.81 -3.47
N LEU A 73 14.27 20.16 -2.84
CA LEU A 73 13.05 20.82 -2.37
C LEU A 73 13.31 21.83 -1.24
N LEU A 74 14.34 21.62 -0.41
CA LEU A 74 14.76 22.62 0.58
C LEU A 74 15.10 23.97 -0.07
N THR A 75 15.63 23.96 -1.30
CA THR A 75 15.91 25.20 -2.07
C THR A 75 14.67 25.77 -2.77
N LYS A 76 13.55 25.06 -2.70
CA LYS A 76 12.28 25.37 -3.41
C LYS A 76 11.12 25.61 -2.45
N GLY A 77 11.42 25.93 -1.18
CA GLY A 77 10.42 26.32 -0.17
C GLY A 77 10.08 25.26 0.87
N LEU A 78 10.63 24.04 0.77
CA LEU A 78 10.41 23.02 1.81
C LEU A 78 10.99 23.44 3.17
N ASP A 79 12.02 24.28 3.18
CA ASP A 79 12.61 24.89 4.39
C ASP A 79 11.63 25.75 5.20
N SER A 80 10.50 26.14 4.63
CA SER A 80 9.41 26.87 5.30
C SER A 80 8.20 26.00 5.66
N ALA A 81 8.28 24.69 5.41
CA ALA A 81 7.17 23.78 5.63
C ALA A 81 6.95 23.52 7.14
N LYS A 82 5.68 23.34 7.52
CA LYS A 82 5.33 22.89 8.89
C LYS A 82 5.26 21.37 9.01
N VAL A 83 4.81 20.73 7.92
CA VAL A 83 4.61 19.29 7.84
C VAL A 83 5.13 18.81 6.50
N LEU A 84 5.93 17.74 6.51
CA LEU A 84 6.29 16.97 5.33
C LEU A 84 5.61 15.60 5.46
N LEU A 85 4.62 15.33 4.62
CA LEU A 85 4.00 14.01 4.52
C LEU A 85 4.66 13.20 3.40
N LEU A 86 5.42 12.17 3.77
CA LEU A 86 5.93 11.18 2.82
C LEU A 86 4.83 10.13 2.59
N ALA A 87 4.24 10.14 1.40
CA ALA A 87 3.17 9.22 1.01
C ALA A 87 3.60 8.31 -0.15
N GLY A 88 3.12 7.08 -0.16
CA GLY A 88 3.40 6.13 -1.24
C GLY A 88 2.43 4.97 -1.29
N SER A 89 2.22 4.43 -2.49
CA SER A 89 1.36 3.27 -2.76
C SER A 89 2.19 2.05 -3.18
N SER A 90 1.73 0.84 -2.86
CA SER A 90 2.37 -0.43 -3.24
C SER A 90 3.82 -0.50 -2.72
N ALA A 91 4.81 -0.79 -3.58
CA ALA A 91 6.23 -0.70 -3.24
C ALA A 91 6.64 0.69 -2.70
N GLY A 92 5.95 1.76 -3.11
CA GLY A 92 6.12 3.10 -2.52
C GLY A 92 5.59 3.21 -1.08
N GLY A 93 4.55 2.45 -0.72
CA GLY A 93 4.06 2.35 0.65
C GLY A 93 5.08 1.65 1.56
N THR A 94 5.69 0.56 1.10
CA THR A 94 6.84 -0.05 1.78
C THR A 94 8.02 0.93 1.85
N GLY A 95 8.27 1.67 0.76
CA GLY A 95 9.27 2.72 0.69
C GLY A 95 9.10 3.83 1.74
N VAL A 96 7.86 4.21 2.07
CA VAL A 96 7.56 5.14 3.17
C VAL A 96 8.06 4.56 4.49
N LEU A 97 7.72 3.31 4.80
CA LEU A 97 8.15 2.66 6.05
C LEU A 97 9.68 2.56 6.15
N LEU A 98 10.37 2.35 5.03
CA LEU A 98 11.82 2.23 4.98
C LEU A 98 12.58 3.57 5.03
N ASN A 99 11.92 4.70 4.75
CA ASN A 99 12.58 5.99 4.55
C ASN A 99 12.05 7.14 5.42
N VAL A 100 10.87 7.03 6.04
CA VAL A 100 10.25 8.15 6.78
C VAL A 100 11.18 8.71 7.88
N ASP A 101 11.78 7.83 8.69
CA ASP A 101 12.71 8.24 9.75
C ASP A 101 14.02 8.80 9.16
N ARG A 102 14.50 8.25 8.04
CA ARG A 102 15.69 8.77 7.36
C ARG A 102 15.47 10.17 6.82
N VAL A 103 14.27 10.47 6.33
CA VAL A 103 13.88 11.83 5.90
C VAL A 103 13.84 12.78 7.09
N ALA A 104 13.27 12.35 8.21
CA ALA A 104 13.25 13.12 9.46
C ALA A 104 14.67 13.46 9.95
N GLU A 105 15.50 12.43 10.12
CA GLU A 105 16.90 12.56 10.56
C GLU A 105 17.72 13.43 9.58
N HIS A 106 17.47 13.30 8.27
CA HIS A 106 18.12 14.12 7.26
C HIS A 106 17.71 15.60 7.37
N LEU A 107 16.43 15.92 7.54
CA LEU A 107 15.97 17.30 7.74
C LEU A 107 16.54 17.90 9.04
N GLU A 108 16.53 17.14 10.14
CA GLU A 108 17.18 17.56 11.39
C GLU A 108 18.66 17.91 11.16
N SER A 109 19.41 17.07 10.45
CA SER A 109 20.83 17.31 10.13
C SER A 109 21.07 18.56 9.26
N ARG A 110 20.03 19.03 8.54
CA ARG A 110 20.06 20.24 7.71
C ARG A 110 19.56 21.48 8.44
N GLY A 111 19.34 21.40 9.76
CA GLY A 111 18.82 22.50 10.57
C GLY A 111 17.31 22.72 10.43
N GLN A 112 16.58 21.74 9.92
CA GLN A 112 15.14 21.81 9.62
C GLN A 112 14.31 20.95 10.60
N GLY A 113 14.75 20.88 11.86
CA GLY A 113 14.13 20.04 12.90
C GLY A 113 12.72 20.47 13.33
N GLU A 114 12.26 21.67 12.93
CA GLU A 114 10.88 22.13 13.18
C GLU A 114 9.86 21.52 12.20
N ILE A 115 10.32 20.99 11.05
CA ILE A 115 9.45 20.36 10.07
C ILE A 115 8.98 19.00 10.60
N GLN A 116 7.67 18.85 10.82
CA GLN A 116 7.10 17.58 11.26
C GLN A 116 7.05 16.59 10.09
N VAL A 117 7.91 15.57 10.11
CA VAL A 117 7.87 14.48 9.14
C VAL A 117 6.85 13.43 9.54
N ARG A 118 5.98 13.04 8.60
CA ARG A 118 4.95 12.01 8.81
C ARG A 118 4.93 11.05 7.62
N GLY A 119 4.47 9.82 7.84
CA GLY A 119 4.33 8.80 6.80
C GLY A 119 2.88 8.44 6.48
N LEU A 120 2.58 8.20 5.20
CA LEU A 120 1.35 7.56 4.74
C LEU A 120 1.70 6.37 3.84
N ALA A 121 1.55 5.17 4.39
CA ALA A 121 1.86 3.93 3.69
C ALA A 121 0.56 3.29 3.17
N ASP A 122 0.31 3.36 1.86
CA ASP A 122 -0.82 2.73 1.18
C ASP A 122 -0.41 1.43 0.51
N SER A 123 -1.10 0.32 0.83
CA SER A 123 -0.93 -0.98 0.17
C SER A 123 0.53 -1.48 0.20
N GLY A 124 1.28 -1.08 1.23
CA GLY A 124 2.70 -1.42 1.42
C GLY A 124 2.96 -2.32 2.63
N TRP A 125 1.89 -2.82 3.27
CA TRP A 125 1.95 -3.69 4.43
C TRP A 125 1.71 -5.13 4.01
N PHE A 126 2.81 -5.82 3.68
CA PHE A 126 2.80 -7.22 3.28
C PHE A 126 3.03 -8.17 4.46
N LEU A 127 2.62 -9.42 4.27
CA LEU A 127 2.92 -10.55 5.14
C LEU A 127 4.00 -11.43 4.48
N ASP A 128 4.90 -11.95 5.30
CA ASP A 128 5.87 -13.01 4.98
C ASP A 128 5.27 -14.40 5.28
N ASN A 129 4.02 -14.60 4.87
CA ASN A 129 3.28 -15.84 5.00
C ASN A 129 3.72 -16.87 3.96
N LYS A 130 3.32 -18.13 4.19
CA LYS A 130 3.56 -19.20 3.22
C LYS A 130 2.58 -19.06 2.06
N GLN A 131 3.08 -19.15 0.83
CA GLN A 131 2.24 -19.21 -0.38
C GLN A 131 1.17 -20.31 -0.29
N TYR A 132 0.02 -20.10 -0.95
CA TYR A 132 -1.01 -21.12 -1.07
C TYR A 132 -0.51 -22.35 -1.85
N ARG A 133 0.22 -22.09 -2.95
CA ARG A 133 0.95 -23.10 -3.73
C ARG A 133 2.40 -22.68 -3.85
N SER A 134 3.28 -23.44 -3.19
CA SER A 134 4.72 -23.23 -3.26
C SER A 134 5.19 -23.28 -4.71
N THR A 135 5.98 -22.28 -5.10
CA THR A 135 6.63 -22.23 -6.42
C THR A 135 8.09 -21.88 -6.29
N ASP A 136 8.88 -22.37 -7.24
CA ASP A 136 10.28 -21.95 -7.33
C ASP A 136 10.34 -20.47 -7.70
N CYS A 137 11.22 -19.73 -7.02
CA CYS A 137 11.42 -18.29 -7.23
C CYS A 137 12.20 -18.03 -8.54
N HIS A 138 11.55 -18.26 -9.67
CA HIS A 138 12.06 -18.00 -11.02
C HIS A 138 11.49 -16.71 -11.63
N SER A 139 10.33 -16.25 -11.17
CA SER A 139 9.70 -15.01 -11.62
C SER A 139 9.50 -14.05 -10.44
N THR A 140 9.57 -12.75 -10.68
CA THR A 140 9.35 -11.73 -9.64
C THR A 140 7.94 -11.77 -9.06
N ILE A 141 6.95 -12.18 -9.87
CA ILE A 141 5.52 -12.10 -9.53
C ILE A 141 5.08 -13.30 -8.67
N SER A 142 5.69 -14.47 -8.89
CA SER A 142 5.36 -15.70 -8.17
C SER A 142 6.34 -16.07 -7.07
N CYS A 143 7.39 -15.26 -6.87
CA CYS A 143 8.38 -15.55 -5.83
C CYS A 143 7.77 -15.35 -4.44
N ASP A 144 8.07 -16.27 -3.52
CA ASP A 144 7.75 -16.12 -2.11
C ASP A 144 8.22 -14.74 -1.59
N PRO A 145 7.37 -14.01 -0.84
CA PRO A 145 7.70 -12.66 -0.38
C PRO A 145 9.02 -12.58 0.38
N THR A 146 9.30 -13.58 1.23
CA THR A 146 10.52 -13.62 2.04
C THR A 146 11.74 -13.81 1.15
N GLU A 147 11.68 -14.80 0.26
CA GLU A 147 12.80 -15.10 -0.64
C GLU A 147 13.08 -13.96 -1.62
N ALA A 148 12.02 -13.31 -2.14
CA ALA A 148 12.13 -12.17 -3.02
C ALA A 148 12.93 -11.03 -2.37
N ILE A 149 12.58 -10.67 -1.12
CA ILE A 149 13.29 -9.61 -0.38
C ILE A 149 14.68 -10.05 0.07
N ARG A 150 14.87 -11.31 0.50
CA ARG A 150 16.22 -11.83 0.86
C ARG A 150 17.21 -11.70 -0.30
N ARG A 151 16.77 -12.01 -1.53
CA ARG A 151 17.57 -11.79 -2.75
C ARG A 151 17.70 -10.31 -3.07
N GLY A 152 16.60 -9.57 -3.00
CA GLY A 152 16.52 -8.15 -3.31
C GLY A 152 17.51 -7.31 -2.51
N ILE A 153 17.53 -7.45 -1.18
CA ILE A 153 18.41 -6.66 -0.30
C ILE A 153 19.88 -6.74 -0.70
N ARG A 154 20.35 -7.94 -1.02
CA ARG A 154 21.75 -8.16 -1.43
C ARG A 154 22.01 -7.57 -2.81
N TYR A 155 21.06 -7.73 -3.73
CA TYR A 155 21.20 -7.25 -5.10
C TYR A 155 21.13 -5.73 -5.22
N TRP A 156 20.30 -5.08 -4.39
CA TRP A 156 20.04 -3.65 -4.43
C TRP A 156 21.01 -2.82 -3.55
N GLY A 157 21.80 -3.47 -2.70
CA GLY A 157 22.57 -2.79 -1.67
C GLY A 157 21.65 -1.97 -0.76
N SER A 158 20.58 -2.61 -0.28
CA SER A 158 19.52 -1.94 0.44
C SER A 158 19.97 -1.39 1.78
N VAL A 159 19.43 -0.24 2.14
CA VAL A 159 19.46 0.34 3.47
C VAL A 159 18.07 0.29 4.10
N VAL A 160 17.99 -0.13 5.36
CA VAL A 160 16.75 -0.20 6.15
C VAL A 160 16.83 0.76 7.34
N PRO A 161 15.72 1.10 8.03
CA PRO A 161 15.77 1.93 9.23
C PRO A 161 16.71 1.35 10.28
N GLU A 162 17.52 2.20 10.91
CA GLU A 162 18.58 1.75 11.84
C GLU A 162 18.01 1.00 13.04
N SER A 163 16.92 1.51 13.61
CA SER A 163 16.21 0.89 14.74
C SER A 163 15.72 -0.53 14.41
N CYS A 164 15.19 -0.72 13.21
CA CYS A 164 14.78 -2.04 12.72
C CYS A 164 15.99 -2.95 12.46
N ARG A 165 17.06 -2.43 11.84
CA ARG A 165 18.30 -3.18 11.60
C ARG A 165 18.88 -3.74 12.90
N GLN A 166 18.90 -2.94 13.96
CA GLN A 166 19.41 -3.35 15.26
C GLN A 166 18.55 -4.44 15.93
N THR A 167 17.26 -4.49 15.59
CA THR A 167 16.34 -5.54 16.07
C THR A 167 16.50 -6.85 15.29
N HIS A 168 16.90 -6.77 14.02
CA HIS A 168 16.99 -7.91 13.10
C HIS A 168 18.38 -8.06 12.46
N ILE A 169 19.44 -8.04 13.29
CA ILE A 169 20.84 -8.12 12.82
C ILE A 169 21.07 -9.39 11.99
N GLY A 170 21.56 -9.23 10.76
CA GLY A 170 21.81 -10.33 9.82
C GLY A 170 20.57 -10.86 9.10
N GLU A 171 19.39 -10.34 9.44
CA GLU A 171 18.11 -10.67 8.83
C GLU A 171 17.32 -9.40 8.48
N GLU A 172 17.99 -8.42 7.89
CA GLU A 172 17.45 -7.09 7.60
C GLU A 172 16.24 -7.11 6.65
N TRP A 173 16.02 -8.21 5.93
CA TRP A 173 14.82 -8.48 5.14
C TRP A 173 13.52 -8.42 5.95
N ASN A 174 13.60 -8.67 7.26
CA ASN A 174 12.48 -8.47 8.18
C ASN A 174 11.94 -7.03 8.13
N CYS A 175 12.79 -6.04 7.89
CA CYS A 175 12.41 -4.62 7.90
C CYS A 175 11.55 -4.18 6.69
N PHE A 176 11.36 -5.04 5.70
CA PHE A 176 10.45 -4.76 4.57
C PHE A 176 8.99 -5.13 4.89
N PHE A 177 8.76 -5.86 5.98
CA PHE A 177 7.41 -6.27 6.40
C PHE A 177 6.88 -5.28 7.42
N GLY A 178 5.74 -4.65 7.08
CA GLY A 178 5.21 -3.51 7.82
C GLY A 178 5.08 -3.76 9.32
N TYR A 179 4.58 -4.93 9.69
CA TYR A 179 4.37 -5.30 11.10
C TYR A 179 5.64 -5.51 11.92
N LYS A 180 6.80 -5.70 11.27
CA LYS A 180 8.11 -5.83 11.91
C LYS A 180 8.82 -4.49 12.01
N VAL A 181 8.74 -3.66 10.97
CA VAL A 181 9.40 -2.34 10.95
C VAL A 181 8.61 -1.29 11.73
N TYR A 182 7.28 -1.30 11.67
CA TYR A 182 6.42 -0.27 12.28
C TYR A 182 6.68 -0.02 13.77
N PRO A 183 6.84 -1.04 14.64
CA PRO A 183 7.13 -0.82 16.06
C PRO A 183 8.45 -0.10 16.35
N THR A 184 9.34 -0.02 15.36
CA THR A 184 10.67 0.60 15.48
C THR A 184 10.72 2.03 14.93
N LEU A 185 9.65 2.49 14.28
CA LEU A 185 9.58 3.81 13.66
C LEU A 185 9.39 4.90 14.72
N LYS A 186 10.11 6.01 14.54
CA LYS A 186 9.99 7.22 15.39
C LYS A 186 8.92 8.16 14.84
N SER A 187 8.85 8.31 13.53
CA SER A 187 7.91 9.20 12.85
C SER A 187 6.50 8.62 12.89
N PRO A 188 5.45 9.46 13.06
CA PRO A 188 4.08 8.98 13.01
C PRO A 188 3.71 8.53 11.60
N VAL A 189 3.19 7.32 11.48
CA VAL A 189 2.76 6.73 10.20
C VAL A 189 1.29 6.31 10.25
N PHE A 190 0.53 6.78 9.25
CA PHE A 190 -0.81 6.29 8.96
C PHE A 190 -0.73 5.13 7.95
N VAL A 191 -1.37 4.01 8.27
CA VAL A 191 -1.37 2.80 7.42
C VAL A 191 -2.71 2.66 6.68
N VAL A 192 -2.66 2.57 5.36
CA VAL A 192 -3.83 2.25 4.53
C VAL A 192 -3.57 0.88 3.89
N GLN A 193 -4.44 -0.10 4.16
CA GLN A 193 -4.19 -1.47 3.69
C GLN A 193 -5.49 -2.20 3.39
N TRP A 194 -5.62 -2.72 2.17
CA TRP A 194 -6.69 -3.65 1.82
C TRP A 194 -6.50 -4.96 2.57
N LEU A 195 -7.53 -5.45 3.26
CA LEU A 195 -7.43 -6.73 3.99
C LEU A 195 -7.22 -7.95 3.08
N PHE A 196 -7.53 -7.79 1.79
CA PHE A 196 -7.32 -8.80 0.75
C PHE A 196 -6.60 -8.15 -0.43
N ASP A 197 -5.39 -7.65 -0.20
CA ASP A 197 -4.61 -6.93 -1.22
C ASP A 197 -4.25 -7.84 -2.41
N GLU A 198 -4.46 -7.34 -3.63
CA GLU A 198 -4.19 -8.13 -4.85
C GLU A 198 -2.72 -8.47 -5.04
N ALA A 199 -1.80 -7.57 -4.65
CA ALA A 199 -0.37 -7.83 -4.76
C ALA A 199 0.06 -8.89 -3.75
N GLN A 200 -0.46 -8.88 -2.52
CA GLN A 200 -0.25 -9.94 -1.53
C GLN A 200 -0.75 -11.30 -2.06
N LEU A 201 -1.98 -11.36 -2.57
CA LEU A 201 -2.52 -12.60 -3.14
C LEU A 201 -1.70 -13.10 -4.34
N THR A 202 -1.19 -12.18 -5.15
CA THR A 202 -0.34 -12.52 -6.30
C THR A 202 0.95 -13.19 -5.86
N VAL A 203 1.66 -12.62 -4.86
CA VAL A 203 2.88 -13.23 -4.32
C VAL A 203 2.62 -14.48 -3.48
N ASP A 204 1.38 -14.67 -2.99
CA ASP A 204 0.90 -15.91 -2.38
C ASP A 204 0.49 -16.99 -3.40
N ASN A 205 0.69 -16.70 -4.69
CA ASN A 205 0.34 -17.57 -5.82
C ASN A 205 -1.16 -17.89 -5.89
N ILE A 206 -1.98 -16.86 -5.64
CA ILE A 206 -3.43 -16.87 -5.81
C ILE A 206 -3.78 -15.93 -6.96
N HIS A 207 -4.33 -16.51 -8.03
CA HIS A 207 -4.85 -15.77 -9.17
C HIS A 207 -6.36 -15.95 -9.25
N LEU A 208 -7.07 -14.83 -9.30
CA LEU A 208 -8.53 -14.82 -9.42
C LEU A 208 -8.88 -14.58 -10.90
N THR A 209 -9.02 -15.67 -11.66
CA THR A 209 -8.94 -15.66 -13.15
C THR A 209 -10.23 -16.03 -13.88
N GLY A 210 -11.41 -15.76 -13.31
CA GLY A 210 -12.65 -16.19 -13.96
C GLY A 210 -13.28 -17.46 -13.37
N HIS A 211 -12.44 -18.31 -12.76
CA HIS A 211 -12.81 -19.66 -12.37
C HIS A 211 -13.33 -19.74 -10.92
N PRO A 212 -14.20 -20.71 -10.60
CA PRO A 212 -14.60 -20.99 -9.23
C PRO A 212 -13.39 -21.28 -8.33
N VAL A 213 -13.29 -20.54 -7.24
CA VAL A 213 -12.30 -20.67 -6.17
C VAL A 213 -12.62 -21.93 -5.40
N HIS A 214 -11.62 -22.82 -5.29
CA HIS A 214 -11.75 -24.04 -4.51
C HIS A 214 -11.85 -23.74 -3.00
N GLU A 215 -12.51 -24.60 -2.23
CA GLU A 215 -12.73 -24.40 -0.79
C GLU A 215 -11.42 -24.12 -0.02
N GLY A 216 -10.33 -24.83 -0.34
CA GLY A 216 -9.03 -24.62 0.29
C GLY A 216 -8.43 -23.24 -0.01
N GLN A 217 -8.58 -22.76 -1.24
CA GLN A 217 -8.11 -21.42 -1.64
C GLN A 217 -8.99 -20.34 -0.98
N TRP A 218 -10.29 -20.57 -0.86
CA TRP A 218 -11.19 -19.66 -0.15
C TRP A 218 -10.83 -19.55 1.33
N ARG A 219 -10.58 -20.67 2.01
CA ARG A 219 -10.14 -20.68 3.41
C ARG A 219 -8.81 -19.96 3.59
N TYR A 220 -7.88 -20.10 2.64
CA TYR A 220 -6.62 -19.36 2.65
C TYR A 220 -6.87 -17.85 2.60
N ILE A 221 -7.71 -17.37 1.67
CA ILE A 221 -8.05 -15.94 1.55
C ILE A 221 -8.68 -15.40 2.84
N GLN A 222 -9.59 -16.16 3.47
CA GLN A 222 -10.19 -15.76 4.75
C GLN A 222 -9.15 -15.68 5.87
N ASN A 223 -8.22 -16.64 5.94
CA ASN A 223 -7.13 -16.65 6.91
C ASN A 223 -6.16 -15.49 6.70
N LEU A 224 -5.83 -15.16 5.45
CA LEU A 224 -5.01 -14.00 5.11
C LEU A 224 -5.61 -12.71 5.71
N GLY A 225 -6.92 -12.48 5.52
CA GLY A 225 -7.59 -11.32 6.10
C GLY A 225 -7.55 -11.31 7.64
N ASN A 226 -7.59 -12.48 8.30
CA ASN A 226 -7.43 -12.59 9.75
C ASN A 226 -6.01 -12.28 10.22
N GLU A 227 -5.01 -12.85 9.55
CA GLU A 227 -3.59 -12.60 9.84
C GLU A 227 -3.25 -11.12 9.67
N LEU A 228 -3.69 -10.52 8.56
CA LEU A 228 -3.46 -9.11 8.29
C LEU A 228 -4.13 -8.22 9.36
N ARG A 229 -5.38 -8.51 9.74
CA ARG A 229 -6.05 -7.83 10.88
C ARG A 229 -5.25 -7.95 12.19
N ASN A 230 -4.69 -9.12 12.47
CA ASN A 230 -3.91 -9.35 13.68
C ASN A 230 -2.62 -8.52 13.69
N THR A 231 -1.95 -8.38 12.55
CA THR A 231 -0.75 -7.52 12.47
C THR A 231 -1.07 -6.04 12.66
N LEU A 232 -2.29 -5.61 12.32
CA LEU A 232 -2.79 -4.24 12.46
C LEU A 232 -3.42 -3.94 13.83
N LYS A 233 -3.36 -4.88 14.79
CA LYS A 233 -4.04 -4.73 16.09
C LYS A 233 -3.54 -3.52 16.88
N ASP A 234 -2.22 -3.30 16.89
CA ASP A 234 -1.54 -2.27 17.69
C ASP A 234 -1.22 -1.00 16.89
N VAL A 235 -1.67 -0.92 15.64
CA VAL A 235 -1.51 0.30 14.81
C VAL A 235 -2.60 1.30 15.20
N PRO A 236 -2.26 2.50 15.71
CA PRO A 236 -3.26 3.47 16.19
C PRO A 236 -3.96 4.23 15.07
N ALA A 237 -3.25 4.53 13.98
CA ALA A 237 -3.73 5.30 12.83
C ALA A 237 -3.76 4.41 11.59
N LEU A 238 -4.92 3.86 11.25
CA LEU A 238 -5.08 2.96 10.12
C LEU A 238 -6.45 3.05 9.45
N PHE A 239 -6.47 2.70 8.16
CA PHE A 239 -7.66 2.49 7.35
C PHE A 239 -7.54 1.17 6.58
N ALA A 240 -8.31 0.16 7.01
CA ALA A 240 -8.21 -1.21 6.52
C ALA A 240 -9.58 -1.81 6.16
N PRO A 241 -10.12 -1.47 4.98
CA PRO A 241 -11.37 -2.02 4.46
C PRO A 241 -11.21 -3.48 3.97
N ALA A 242 -12.30 -4.24 4.08
CA ALA A 242 -12.39 -5.63 3.68
C ALA A 242 -12.74 -5.79 2.19
N CYS A 243 -11.87 -5.28 1.32
CA CYS A 243 -12.01 -5.32 -0.14
C CYS A 243 -10.86 -6.08 -0.79
N LEU A 244 -11.12 -6.64 -1.98
CA LEU A 244 -10.10 -7.12 -2.90
C LEU A 244 -9.76 -5.97 -3.85
N SER A 245 -8.61 -5.35 -3.66
CA SER A 245 -8.14 -4.21 -4.46
C SER A 245 -6.65 -4.03 -4.21
N HIS A 246 -6.01 -3.12 -4.97
CA HIS A 246 -4.64 -2.69 -4.72
C HIS A 246 -4.48 -1.18 -4.96
N GLU A 247 -3.83 -0.51 -4.02
CA GLU A 247 -3.66 0.95 -3.97
C GLU A 247 -4.98 1.71 -3.82
N VAL A 248 -4.93 2.94 -3.29
CA VAL A 248 -6.11 3.79 -3.20
C VAL A 248 -5.81 5.28 -3.24
N ILE A 249 -4.73 5.77 -2.65
CA ILE A 249 -4.60 7.21 -2.32
C ILE A 249 -4.52 8.12 -3.55
N THR A 250 -4.15 7.60 -4.72
CA THR A 250 -4.07 8.35 -5.99
C THR A 250 -5.19 8.00 -6.97
N ARG A 251 -6.15 7.18 -6.55
CA ARG A 251 -7.28 6.74 -7.37
C ARG A 251 -8.41 7.77 -7.31
N ASN A 252 -9.19 7.87 -8.38
CA ASN A 252 -10.34 8.76 -8.45
C ASN A 252 -11.44 8.40 -7.43
N TYR A 253 -11.59 7.12 -7.09
CA TYR A 253 -12.58 6.62 -6.12
C TYR A 253 -12.10 6.64 -4.66
N TRP A 254 -10.95 7.25 -4.34
CA TRP A 254 -10.36 7.16 -3.00
C TRP A 254 -11.23 7.79 -1.88
N MET A 255 -12.18 8.66 -2.25
CA MET A 255 -13.14 9.26 -1.33
C MET A 255 -14.36 8.38 -1.06
N ASP A 256 -14.65 7.43 -1.95
CA ASP A 256 -15.89 6.64 -1.92
C ASP A 256 -15.84 5.52 -0.89
N ILE A 257 -14.62 5.03 -0.61
CA ILE A 257 -14.38 3.92 0.30
C ILE A 257 -14.57 4.38 1.74
N GLN A 258 -15.39 3.66 2.50
CA GLN A 258 -15.66 3.96 3.90
C GLN A 258 -15.49 2.74 4.78
N VAL A 259 -14.95 2.95 5.97
CA VAL A 259 -14.95 1.96 7.05
C VAL A 259 -15.70 2.56 8.21
N LYS A 260 -16.72 1.85 8.73
CA LYS A 260 -17.59 2.34 9.81
C LYS A 260 -18.15 3.76 9.55
N GLY A 261 -18.55 4.02 8.30
CA GLY A 261 -19.12 5.31 7.86
C GLY A 261 -18.12 6.47 7.77
N THR A 262 -16.81 6.20 7.87
CA THR A 262 -15.75 7.22 7.73
C THR A 262 -14.97 6.95 6.45
N SER A 263 -14.87 7.95 5.56
CA SER A 263 -14.05 7.90 4.34
C SER A 263 -12.56 8.04 4.65
N LEU A 264 -11.68 7.55 3.77
CA LEU A 264 -10.22 7.72 3.92
C LEU A 264 -9.76 9.19 4.06
N PRO A 265 -10.18 10.15 3.20
CA PRO A 265 -9.77 11.56 3.37
C PRO A 265 -10.15 12.14 4.73
N ARG A 266 -11.36 11.80 5.22
CA ARG A 266 -11.82 12.20 6.57
C ARG A 266 -10.96 11.59 7.67
N ALA A 267 -10.57 10.32 7.55
CA ALA A 267 -9.68 9.67 8.52
C ALA A 267 -8.30 10.35 8.58
N LEU A 268 -7.72 10.70 7.43
CA LEU A 268 -6.47 11.44 7.35
C LEU A 268 -6.59 12.84 7.95
N HIS A 269 -7.70 13.56 7.68
CA HIS A 269 -7.95 14.86 8.30
C HIS A 269 -8.07 14.77 9.84
N CYS A 270 -8.72 13.73 10.34
CA CYS A 270 -8.82 13.46 11.77
C CYS A 270 -7.45 13.20 12.40
N TRP A 271 -6.58 12.45 11.71
CA TRP A 271 -5.22 12.18 12.14
C TRP A 271 -4.38 13.46 12.18
N ASP A 272 -4.49 14.30 11.15
CA ASP A 272 -3.74 15.56 11.05
C ASP A 272 -4.08 16.53 12.19
N ARG A 273 -5.35 16.63 12.56
CA ARG A 273 -5.82 17.56 13.60
C ARG A 273 -5.67 17.05 15.03
N ALA A 274 -5.13 15.85 15.25
CA ALA A 274 -5.07 15.20 16.57
C ALA A 274 -6.40 15.32 17.37
N SER A 275 -7.52 15.19 16.66
CA SER A 275 -8.85 15.50 17.20
C SER A 275 -9.33 14.44 18.18
N SER A 276 -10.27 14.80 19.07
CA SER A 276 -10.84 13.87 20.07
C SER A 276 -11.32 12.56 19.43
N PRO A 277 -10.94 11.38 19.97
CA PRO A 277 -11.27 10.07 19.39
C PRO A 277 -12.78 9.82 19.21
N ARG A 278 -13.63 10.45 20.04
CA ARG A 278 -15.10 10.28 19.97
C ARG A 278 -15.72 10.85 18.69
N ARG A 279 -15.09 11.84 18.05
CA ARG A 279 -15.59 12.47 16.81
C ARG A 279 -14.74 12.13 15.58
N CYS A 280 -13.54 11.60 15.81
CA CYS A 280 -12.53 11.34 14.81
C CYS A 280 -11.85 9.99 15.08
N PRO A 281 -12.46 8.86 14.65
CA PRO A 281 -11.84 7.55 14.79
C PRO A 281 -10.61 7.45 13.90
N LEU A 282 -9.46 7.10 14.49
CA LEU A 282 -8.19 6.92 13.76
C LEU A 282 -7.92 5.46 13.39
N ARG A 283 -8.56 4.53 14.10
CA ARG A 283 -8.42 3.09 13.88
C ARG A 283 -9.66 2.52 13.19
N LEU A 284 -9.61 2.48 11.87
CA LEU A 284 -10.72 2.10 11.01
C LEU A 284 -10.40 0.79 10.29
N ILE A 285 -10.85 -0.33 10.84
CA ILE A 285 -10.68 -1.67 10.25
C ILE A 285 -12.03 -2.38 10.17
N ASP A 286 -12.28 -3.05 9.05
CA ASP A 286 -13.45 -3.91 8.89
C ASP A 286 -13.26 -5.24 9.63
N SER A 287 -14.36 -5.75 10.19
CA SER A 287 -14.38 -7.02 10.94
C SER A 287 -14.93 -8.19 10.13
N CYS A 288 -15.52 -7.95 8.96
CA CYS A 288 -16.14 -9.02 8.17
C CYS A 288 -15.08 -9.93 7.52
N PRO A 289 -15.30 -11.26 7.47
CA PRO A 289 -14.21 -12.21 7.21
C PRO A 289 -13.95 -12.51 5.73
N TRP A 290 -14.63 -11.87 4.78
CA TRP A 290 -14.48 -12.18 3.34
C TRP A 290 -14.26 -10.92 2.48
N PRO A 291 -13.58 -11.04 1.33
CA PRO A 291 -13.39 -9.93 0.40
C PRO A 291 -14.72 -9.39 -0.13
N HIS A 292 -14.81 -8.08 -0.30
CA HIS A 292 -16.02 -7.35 -0.74
C HIS A 292 -17.23 -7.49 0.19
N CYS A 293 -17.02 -7.80 1.46
CA CYS A 293 -18.10 -7.67 2.45
C CYS A 293 -18.45 -6.21 2.76
N ASN A 294 -17.53 -5.27 2.50
CA ASN A 294 -17.80 -3.85 2.62
C ASN A 294 -18.52 -3.33 1.37
N PRO A 295 -19.72 -2.72 1.51
CA PRO A 295 -20.52 -2.28 0.36
C PRO A 295 -19.92 -1.09 -0.40
N THR A 296 -18.92 -0.41 0.18
CA THR A 296 -18.22 0.73 -0.44
C THR A 296 -16.95 0.32 -1.15
N CYS A 297 -16.65 -0.99 -1.24
CA CYS A 297 -15.49 -1.45 -1.99
C CYS A 297 -15.52 -0.98 -3.45
N PRO A 298 -14.34 -0.75 -4.07
CA PRO A 298 -14.28 -0.38 -5.47
C PRO A 298 -14.81 -1.52 -6.35
N THR A 299 -15.15 -1.20 -7.59
CA THR A 299 -15.55 -2.22 -8.57
C THR A 299 -14.46 -3.26 -8.73
N ILE A 300 -14.85 -4.52 -8.74
CA ILE A 300 -13.95 -5.67 -8.88
C ILE A 300 -13.44 -5.68 -10.31
N ARG A 301 -12.14 -5.92 -10.48
CA ARG A 301 -11.52 -6.04 -11.80
C ARG A 301 -10.81 -7.38 -11.91
N ASP A 302 -10.97 -8.01 -13.06
CA ASP A 302 -10.23 -9.24 -13.37
C ASP A 302 -8.73 -8.92 -13.43
N GLN A 303 -7.91 -9.70 -12.72
CA GLN A 303 -6.48 -9.40 -12.53
C GLN A 303 -5.67 -9.52 -13.84
N ILE A 304 -6.17 -10.28 -14.83
CA ILE A 304 -5.47 -10.51 -16.10
C ILE A 304 -5.89 -9.49 -17.15
N THR A 305 -7.20 -9.33 -17.31
CA THR A 305 -7.80 -8.53 -18.38
C THR A 305 -8.06 -7.08 -17.97
N GLY A 306 -8.12 -6.79 -16.66
CA GLY A 306 -8.46 -5.49 -16.11
C GLY A 306 -9.93 -5.09 -16.31
N GLN A 307 -10.76 -5.99 -16.83
CA GLN A 307 -12.17 -5.75 -17.08
C GLN A 307 -12.96 -5.76 -15.76
N GLU A 308 -13.99 -4.91 -15.69
CA GLU A 308 -14.86 -4.87 -14.53
C GLU A 308 -15.71 -6.13 -14.42
N MET A 309 -15.84 -6.62 -13.20
CA MET A 309 -16.64 -7.77 -12.84
C MET A 309 -17.81 -7.32 -11.97
N SER A 310 -19.01 -7.78 -12.33
CA SER A 310 -20.17 -7.63 -11.46
C SER A 310 -19.99 -8.41 -10.15
N VAL A 311 -20.66 -7.97 -9.09
CA VAL A 311 -20.71 -8.68 -7.81
C VAL A 311 -21.22 -10.11 -7.99
N ILE A 312 -22.17 -10.35 -8.91
CA ILE A 312 -22.67 -11.69 -9.22
C ILE A 312 -21.57 -12.57 -9.83
N GLN A 313 -20.80 -12.03 -10.79
CA GLN A 313 -19.66 -12.74 -11.35
C GLN A 313 -18.67 -13.06 -10.24
N PHE A 314 -18.26 -12.07 -9.44
CA PHE A 314 -17.37 -12.30 -8.33
C PHE A 314 -17.86 -13.37 -7.36
N LEU A 315 -19.12 -13.33 -6.92
CA LEU A 315 -19.69 -14.35 -6.03
C LEU A 315 -19.63 -15.74 -6.67
N LYS A 316 -19.98 -15.88 -7.96
CA LYS A 316 -19.81 -17.14 -8.69
C LYS A 316 -18.36 -17.60 -8.73
N HIS A 317 -17.41 -16.65 -8.88
CA HIS A 317 -15.98 -16.96 -8.85
C HIS A 317 -15.55 -17.37 -7.46
N MET A 318 -16.08 -16.81 -6.38
CA MET A 318 -15.78 -17.26 -5.03
C MET A 318 -16.46 -18.59 -4.67
N GLY A 319 -17.04 -19.29 -5.65
CA GLY A 319 -17.67 -20.60 -5.47
C GLY A 319 -19.08 -20.54 -4.89
N PHE A 320 -19.69 -19.35 -4.80
CA PHE A 320 -21.07 -19.22 -4.32
C PHE A 320 -22.07 -19.59 -5.41
N ASP A 321 -23.05 -20.42 -5.04
CA ASP A 321 -24.24 -20.65 -5.83
C ASP A 321 -25.21 -19.47 -5.65
N VAL A 322 -25.08 -18.49 -6.53
CA VAL A 322 -25.91 -17.27 -6.53
C VAL A 322 -27.41 -17.61 -6.71
N ALA A 323 -27.76 -18.68 -7.43
CA ALA A 323 -29.15 -19.09 -7.59
C ALA A 323 -29.73 -19.60 -6.26
N LYS A 324 -28.96 -20.41 -5.55
CA LYS A 324 -29.33 -20.86 -4.20
C LYS A 324 -29.39 -19.72 -3.19
N MET A 325 -28.48 -18.75 -3.27
CA MET A 325 -28.51 -17.54 -2.41
C MET A 325 -29.73 -16.66 -2.70
N ALA A 326 -30.08 -16.45 -3.97
CA ALA A 326 -31.27 -15.71 -4.36
C ALA A 326 -32.56 -16.40 -3.88
N GLN A 327 -32.62 -17.74 -3.98
CA GLN A 327 -33.73 -18.54 -3.48
C GLN A 327 -33.86 -18.45 -1.94
N GLN A 328 -32.74 -18.44 -1.22
CA GLN A 328 -32.72 -18.28 0.24
C GLN A 328 -33.10 -16.86 0.70
N GLN A 329 -32.89 -15.84 -0.13
CA GLN A 329 -33.30 -14.46 0.15
C GLN A 329 -34.67 -14.09 -0.40
N GLY A 330 -35.43 -15.06 -0.95
CA GLY A 330 -36.77 -14.82 -1.48
C GLY A 330 -36.80 -13.97 -2.76
N LEU A 331 -35.65 -13.79 -3.42
CA LEU A 331 -35.48 -13.02 -4.65
C LEU A 331 -35.70 -13.92 -5.87
N ASN A 332 -36.85 -14.58 -5.95
CA ASN A 332 -37.34 -15.09 -7.23
C ASN A 332 -38.45 -14.16 -7.71
N SER A 333 -38.17 -13.47 -8.81
CA SER A 333 -39.17 -12.79 -9.63
C SER A 333 -40.31 -13.75 -9.92
N LYS A 334 -41.50 -13.39 -9.45
CA LYS A 334 -42.75 -13.79 -10.10
C LYS A 334 -42.64 -13.38 -11.57
N GLN A 335 -42.49 -14.34 -12.47
CA GLN A 335 -42.96 -14.25 -13.85
C GLN A 335 -44.00 -15.36 -13.95
N GLN A 336 -45.27 -15.04 -13.78
CA GLN A 336 -46.22 -14.62 -14.84
C GLN A 336 -46.42 -15.74 -15.87
N ASP A 337 -47.65 -16.23 -15.85
CA ASP A 337 -48.23 -17.35 -16.60
C ASP A 337 -48.03 -17.27 -18.12
#